data_AF-A0A8S3CH14-F1
#
_entry.id   AF-A0A8S3CH14-F1
#
_cell.length_a   1.000
_cell.length_b   1.000
_cell.length_c   1.000
_cell.angle_alpha   90.00
_cell.angle_beta   90.00
_cell.angle_gamma   90.00
#
_symmetry.space_group_name_H-M   'P 1'
#
loop_
_entity.id
_entity.type
_entity.pdbx_description
1 polymer ?
#
loop_
_entity_poly.entity_id
_entity_poly.type
_entity_poly.pdbx_seq_one_letter_code
_entity_poly.pdbx_strand_id
1 'polypeptide(L)' 'AGELYNAFTPQLLSERAACRELIYDFNSTRPNEAVKRDEIIRKLFGQFGSNSVIETPFKCDYGYNIYWGENSFAN' A
#
# COMPACT_ATOMS: atom_id res chain seq x y z
N ALA A 1 15.82 -6.97 12.98
CA ALA A 1 16.94 -6.21 13.58
C ALA A 1 17.23 -5.00 12.70
N GLY A 2 17.73 -3.91 13.28
CA GLY A 2 18.06 -2.67 12.56
C GLY A 2 19.45 -2.66 11.92
N GLU A 3 19.95 -3.82 11.50
CA GLU A 3 21.26 -3.96 10.87
C GLU A 3 21.24 -3.45 9.42
N LEU A 4 22.41 -3.12 8.88
CA LEU A 4 22.54 -2.80 7.46
C LEU A 4 22.12 -4.00 6.61
N TYR A 5 21.30 -3.74 5.59
CA TYR A 5 20.86 -4.75 4.64
C TYR A 5 21.02 -4.24 3.21
N ASN A 6 21.14 -5.17 2.26
CA ASN A 6 21.16 -4.84 0.85
C ASN A 6 19.73 -4.72 0.31
N ALA A 7 19.26 -3.50 0.08
CA ALA A 7 17.92 -3.26 -0.48
C ALA A 7 17.79 -3.62 -1.98
N PHE A 8 18.90 -3.92 -2.67
CA PHE A 8 18.94 -4.18 -4.11
C PHE A 8 19.03 -5.65 -4.47
N THR A 9 18.65 -6.56 -3.56
CA THR A 9 18.53 -7.98 -3.92
C THR A 9 17.43 -8.16 -4.98
N PRO A 10 17.57 -9.13 -5.91
CA PRO A 10 16.57 -9.37 -6.95
C PRO A 10 15.15 -9.58 -6.38
N GLN A 11 15.05 -10.24 -5.22
CA GLN A 11 13.78 -10.45 -4.53
C GLN A 11 13.15 -9.12 -4.08
N LEU A 12 13.89 -8.26 -3.36
CA LEU A 12 13.37 -6.98 -2.89
C LEU A 12 13.07 -6.01 -4.04
N LEU A 13 13.78 -6.12 -5.16
CA LEU A 13 13.46 -5.36 -6.37
C LEU A 13 12.14 -5.83 -7.00
N SER A 14 11.93 -7.14 -7.11
CA SER A 14 10.69 -7.73 -7.62
C SER A 14 9.48 -7.37 -6.75
N GLU A 15 9.63 -7.46 -5.43
CA GLU A 15 8.58 -7.07 -4.47
C GLU A 15 8.24 -5.58 -4.58
N ARG A 16 9.24 -4.70 -4.68
CA ARG A 16 9.02 -3.26 -4.90
C ARG A 16 8.31 -2.97 -6.23
N ALA A 17 8.63 -3.71 -7.29
CA ALA A 17 7.96 -3.56 -8.57
C ALA A 17 6.47 -3.93 -8.46
N ALA A 18 6.16 -5.08 -7.84
CA ALA A 18 4.78 -5.51 -7.61
C ALA A 18 3.98 -4.51 -6.74
N CYS A 19 4.61 -3.98 -5.69
CA CYS A 19 4.03 -2.93 -4.85
C CYS A 19 3.69 -1.67 -5.66
N ARG A 20 4.57 -1.26 -6.58
CA ARG A 20 4.37 -0.06 -7.42
C ARG A 20 3.22 -0.20 -8.40
N GLU A 21 3.01 -1.39 -8.98
CA GLU A 21 1.86 -1.66 -9.84
C GLU A 21 0.54 -1.46 -9.07
N LEU A 22 0.43 -2.02 -7.86
CA LEU A 22 -0.75 -1.82 -7.01
C LEU A 22 -0.96 -0.36 -6.60
N ILE A 23 0.13 0.35 -6.26
CA ILE A 23 0.06 1.78 -5.94
C ILE A 23 -0.41 2.59 -7.15
N TYR A 24 0.04 2.24 -8.36
CA TYR A 24 -0.40 2.89 -9.58
C TYR A 24 -1.90 2.69 -9.79
N ASP A 25 -2.39 1.47 -9.64
CA ASP A 25 -3.83 1.16 -9.74
C ASP A 25 -4.64 1.93 -8.69
N PHE A 26 -4.17 1.97 -7.44
CA PHE A 26 -4.80 2.69 -6.33
C PHE A 26 -4.91 4.20 -6.64
N ASN A 27 -3.79 4.81 -7.03
CA ASN A 27 -3.70 6.25 -7.33
C ASN A 27 -4.49 6.64 -8.59
N SER A 28 -4.76 5.69 -9.49
CA SER A 28 -5.52 5.91 -10.72
C SER A 28 -7.02 5.68 -10.56
N THR A 29 -7.49 5.36 -9.34
CA THR A 29 -8.94 5.23 -9.08
C THR A 29 -9.65 6.58 -9.16
N ARG A 30 -10.87 6.58 -9.69
CA ARG A 30 -11.74 7.77 -9.70
C ARG A 30 -12.35 8.02 -8.31
N PRO A 31 -12.80 9.25 -8.01
CA PRO A 31 -13.42 9.55 -6.70
C PRO A 31 -14.60 8.65 -6.32
N ASN A 32 -15.38 8.18 -7.30
CA ASN A 32 -16.52 7.28 -7.08
C ASN A 32 -16.16 5.78 -7.05
N GLU A 33 -14.91 5.39 -7.24
CA GLU A 33 -14.43 4.00 -7.23
C GLU A 33 -13.95 3.57 -5.84
N ALA A 34 -14.66 3.96 -4.78
CA ALA A 34 -14.25 3.71 -3.40
C ALA A 34 -14.07 2.21 -3.08
N VAL A 35 -14.93 1.35 -3.63
CA VAL A 35 -14.85 -0.11 -3.45
C VAL A 35 -13.54 -0.66 -4.06
N LYS A 36 -13.23 -0.27 -5.29
CA LYS A 36 -11.98 -0.67 -5.97
C LYS A 36 -10.75 -0.18 -5.20
N ARG A 37 -10.81 1.04 -4.68
CA ARG A 37 -9.73 1.62 -3.86
C ARG A 37 -9.50 0.81 -2.57
N ASP A 38 -10.58 0.41 -1.89
CA ASP A 38 -10.52 -0.44 -0.68
C ASP A 38 -9.98 -1.86 -1.00
N GLU A 39 -10.39 -2.47 -2.11
CA GLU A 39 -9.87 -3.77 -2.54
C GLU A 39 -8.36 -3.73 -2.79
N ILE A 40 -7.86 -2.69 -3.46
CA ILE A 40 -6.44 -2.54 -3.76
C ILE A 40 -5.63 -2.32 -2.48
N ILE A 41 -6.09 -1.45 -1.56
CA ILE A 41 -5.33 -1.17 -0.33
C ILE A 41 -5.28 -2.38 0.60
N ARG A 42 -6.36 -3.17 0.68
CA ARG A 42 -6.41 -4.42 1.45
C ARG A 42 -5.49 -5.50 0.86
N LYS A 43 -5.27 -5.48 -0.45
CA LYS A 43 -4.27 -6.35 -1.11
C LYS A 43 -2.85 -5.87 -0.88
N LEU A 44 -2.65 -4.56 -0.77
CA LEU A 44 -1.34 -3.94 -0.61
C LEU A 44 -0.81 -4.04 0.82
N PHE A 45 -1.64 -3.82 1.83
CA PHE A 45 -1.22 -3.73 3.23
C PHE A 45 -1.26 -5.08 3.94
N GLY A 46 -0.40 -5.25 4.94
CA GLY A 46 -0.46 -6.40 5.84
C GLY A 46 -1.76 -6.42 6.67
N GLN A 47 -2.28 -5.23 6.99
CA GLN A 47 -3.60 -5.05 7.59
C GLN A 47 -4.16 -3.68 7.23
N PHE A 48 -5.47 -3.63 6.95
CA PHE A 48 -6.21 -2.39 6.78
C PHE A 48 -7.50 -2.41 7.61
N GLY A 49 -7.53 -1.60 8.67
CA GLY A 49 -8.62 -1.55 9.63
C GLY A 49 -9.96 -1.15 9.04
N SER A 50 -11.04 -1.49 9.74
CA SER A 50 -12.39 -1.07 9.38
C SER A 50 -12.54 0.47 9.49
N ASN A 51 -13.51 1.03 8.76
CA ASN A 51 -13.82 2.47 8.77
C ASN A 51 -12.59 3.39 8.56
N SER A 52 -11.67 2.98 7.69
CA SER A 52 -10.41 3.68 7.46
C SER A 52 -10.28 4.11 6.01
N VAL A 53 -9.61 5.24 5.79
CA VAL A 53 -9.50 5.86 4.46
C VAL A 53 -8.08 6.40 4.26
N ILE A 54 -7.56 6.18 3.06
CA ILE A 54 -6.36 6.82 2.55
C ILE A 54 -6.76 7.53 1.27
N GLU A 55 -6.57 8.84 1.21
CA GLU A 55 -6.76 9.62 -0.01
C GLU A 55 -5.62 9.37 -1.00
N THR A 56 -5.94 9.52 -2.29
CA THR A 56 -4.92 9.47 -3.34
C THR A 56 -4.26 10.86 -3.48
N PRO A 57 -2.95 10.94 -3.81
CA PRO A 57 -2.04 9.83 -4.07
C PRO A 57 -1.36 9.27 -2.80
N PHE A 58 -1.11 7.97 -2.80
CA PHE A 58 -0.34 7.25 -1.78
C PHE A 58 0.96 6.66 -2.35
N LYS A 59 1.97 6.45 -1.51
CA LYS A 59 3.25 5.82 -1.89
C LYS A 59 3.87 5.05 -0.73
N CYS A 60 4.34 3.84 -1.00
CA CYS A 60 5.21 3.06 -0.11
C CYS A 60 6.13 2.13 -0.93
N ASP A 61 7.09 1.48 -0.26
CA ASP A 61 8.04 0.59 -0.95
C ASP A 61 7.53 -0.85 -1.07
N TYR A 62 6.83 -1.37 -0.06
CA TYR A 62 6.45 -2.79 0.01
C TYR A 62 4.97 -3.05 0.30
N GLY A 63 4.29 -2.13 0.98
CA GLY A 63 2.89 -2.29 1.38
C GLY A 63 2.67 -3.28 2.53
N TYR A 64 3.16 -4.52 2.41
CA TYR A 64 2.85 -5.62 3.32
C TYR A 64 3.37 -5.42 4.76
N ASN A 65 4.35 -4.53 4.96
CA ASN A 65 4.85 -4.14 6.28
C ASN A 65 4.03 -3.02 6.94
N ILE A 66 2.94 -2.56 6.30
CA ILE A 66 2.06 -1.51 6.81
C ILE A 66 0.84 -2.17 7.47
N TYR A 67 0.60 -1.79 8.72
CA TYR A 67 -0.55 -2.21 9.51
C TYR A 67 -1.34 -0.97 9.88
N TRP A 68 -2.46 -0.76 9.18
CA TRP A 68 -3.30 0.41 9.36
C TRP A 68 -4.43 0.09 10.35
N GLY A 69 -4.56 0.91 11.40
CA GLY A 69 -5.59 0.74 12.43
C GLY A 69 -7.00 1.01 11.93
N GLU A 70 -8.00 0.75 12.79
CA GLU A 70 -9.38 1.11 12.50
C GLU A 70 -9.63 2.61 12.72
N ASN A 71 -10.68 3.17 12.11
CA ASN A 71 -11.09 4.57 12.26
C ASN A 71 -9.95 5.57 11.94
N SER A 72 -9.07 5.20 11.02
CA SER A 72 -7.84 5.94 10.73
C SER A 72 -7.92 6.61 9.35
N PHE A 73 -7.42 7.84 9.26
CA PHE A 73 -7.52 8.67 8.06
C PHE A 73 -6.16 9.26 7.68
N ALA A 74 -5.83 9.24 6.38
CA ALA A 74 -4.69 9.98 5.82
C ALA A 74 -5.09 10.72 4.54
N ASN A 75 -4.57 11.94 4.40
CA ASN A 75 -4.71 12.84 3.26
C ASN A 75 -3.38 13.51 2.95
#